data_AF-A0A9R1SA55-F1
#
_entry.id   AF-A0A9R1SA55-F1
#
_cell.length_a   1.000
_cell.length_b   1.000
_cell.length_c   1.000
_cell.angle_alpha   90.00
_cell.angle_beta   90.00
_cell.angle_gamma   90.00
#
_symmetry.space_group_name_H-M   'P 1'
#
loop_
_entity.id
_entity.type
_entity.pdbx_description
1 polymer ?
#
loop_
_entity_poly.entity_id
_entity_poly.type
_entity_poly.pdbx_seq_one_letter_code
_entity_poly.pdbx_strand_id
1 'polypeptide(L)'
;MKTHERAANLALAGLSLAPLVINVNPNLNVILTACLTVYVGCYRSVKSTPPAETMSKEHAMRFPLVGSAMLLSLFLLFKFLSKDLVNTVLTAYFFILGIAALCATLLPTVKRFLPEGWNDNAIVWRAPYFHSLSVEFTKSQVVASVPGFFFCVWYAMKKHWLANNVLGLAFCIQELRCYH
;
A
#
# COMPACT_ATOMS: atom_id res chain seq x y z
N MET A 1 -7.10 -25.24 -6.44
CA MET A 1 -6.96 -24.05 -5.57
C MET A 1 -6.25 -22.87 -6.27
N LYS A 2 -5.06 -23.02 -6.88
CA LYS A 2 -4.36 -21.92 -7.61
C LYS A 2 -5.12 -21.29 -8.79
N THR A 3 -6.06 -22.01 -9.42
CA THR A 3 -6.80 -21.52 -10.61
C THR A 3 -7.82 -20.43 -10.28
N HIS A 4 -8.53 -20.55 -9.14
CA HIS A 4 -9.52 -19.55 -8.71
C HIS A 4 -8.85 -18.23 -8.30
N GLU A 5 -7.70 -18.30 -7.64
CA GLU A 5 -6.93 -17.11 -7.28
C GLU A 5 -6.42 -16.36 -8.52
N ARG A 6 -5.92 -17.08 -9.52
CA ARG A 6 -5.49 -16.48 -10.80
C ARG A 6 -6.66 -15.84 -11.55
N ALA A 7 -7.82 -16.51 -11.58
CA ALA A 7 -9.04 -15.95 -12.17
C ALA A 7 -9.51 -14.69 -11.44
N ALA A 8 -9.49 -14.67 -10.11
CA ALA A 8 -9.84 -13.49 -9.33
C ALA A 8 -8.86 -12.33 -9.53
N ASN A 9 -7.55 -12.61 -9.59
CA ASN A 9 -6.54 -11.58 -9.90
C ASN A 9 -6.68 -11.03 -11.32
N LEU A 10 -6.99 -11.88 -12.30
CA LEU A 10 -7.25 -11.46 -13.68
C LEU A 10 -8.53 -10.63 -13.80
N ALA A 11 -9.60 -11.03 -13.10
CA ALA A 11 -10.83 -10.26 -13.02
C ALA A 11 -10.59 -8.90 -12.34
N LEU A 12 -9.78 -8.83 -11.28
CA LEU A 12 -9.39 -7.59 -10.63
C LEU A 12 -8.61 -6.66 -11.57
N ALA A 13 -7.65 -7.21 -12.33
CA ALA A 13 -6.89 -6.46 -13.32
C ALA A 13 -7.81 -5.95 -14.46
N GLY A 14 -8.69 -6.81 -14.96
CA GLY A 14 -9.66 -6.44 -15.99
C GLY A 14 -10.61 -5.34 -15.52
N LEU A 15 -11.14 -5.46 -14.31
CA LEU A 15 -12.10 -4.50 -13.76
C LEU A 15 -11.45 -3.16 -13.39
N SER A 16 -10.20 -3.16 -12.91
CA SER A 16 -9.46 -1.93 -12.65
C SER A 16 -9.03 -1.18 -13.93
N LEU A 17 -8.83 -1.90 -15.04
CA LEU A 17 -8.48 -1.33 -16.34
C LEU A 17 -9.69 -1.04 -17.25
N ALA A 18 -10.84 -1.69 -17.02
CA ALA A 18 -12.05 -1.51 -17.82
C ALA A 18 -12.51 -0.04 -17.99
N PRO A 19 -12.42 0.84 -16.96
CA PRO A 19 -12.83 2.24 -17.09
C PRO A 19 -11.87 3.08 -17.94
N LEU A 20 -10.70 2.57 -18.34
CA LEU A 20 -9.82 3.26 -19.28
C LEU A 20 -10.33 3.16 -20.72
N VAL A 21 -11.11 2.13 -21.05
CA VAL A 21 -11.52 1.81 -22.43
C VAL A 21 -13.03 1.94 -22.61
N ILE A 22 -13.80 1.70 -21.55
CA ILE A 22 -15.27 1.71 -21.59
C ILE A 22 -15.77 2.67 -20.52
N ASN A 23 -16.81 3.44 -20.84
CA ASN A 23 -17.47 4.33 -19.88
C ASN A 23 -18.32 3.50 -18.90
N VAL A 24 -17.68 2.96 -17.87
CA VAL A 24 -18.31 2.21 -16.79
C VAL A 24 -18.75 3.17 -15.70
N ASN A 25 -19.94 2.96 -15.13
CA ASN A 25 -20.41 3.75 -13.99
C ASN A 25 -19.37 3.69 -12.85
N PRO A 26 -18.82 4.84 -12.39
CA PRO A 26 -17.73 4.86 -11.41
C PRO A 26 -18.11 4.18 -10.09
N ASN A 27 -19.36 4.35 -9.65
CA ASN A 27 -19.82 3.80 -8.37
C ASN A 27 -19.84 2.26 -8.41
N LEU A 28 -20.33 1.69 -9.51
CA LEU A 28 -20.33 0.24 -9.72
C LEU A 28 -18.91 -0.32 -9.80
N ASN A 29 -18.02 0.36 -10.51
CA ASN A 29 -16.65 -0.11 -10.64
C ASN A 29 -15.91 -0.10 -9.29
N VAL A 30 -16.07 0.96 -8.49
CA VAL A 30 -15.45 1.04 -7.16
C VAL A 30 -16.00 -0.05 -6.22
N ILE A 31 -17.31 -0.28 -6.22
CA ILE A 31 -17.91 -1.34 -5.38
C ILE A 31 -17.39 -2.72 -5.80
N LEU A 32 -17.43 -3.03 -7.09
CA LEU A 32 -17.01 -4.34 -7.59
C LEU A 32 -15.52 -4.59 -7.37
N THR A 33 -14.66 -3.59 -7.63
CA THR A 33 -13.22 -3.71 -7.36
C THR A 33 -12.95 -3.88 -5.87
N ALA A 34 -13.60 -3.11 -5.00
CA ALA A 34 -13.48 -3.26 -3.55
C ALA A 34 -13.90 -4.66 -3.08
N CYS A 35 -15.08 -5.14 -3.47
CA CYS A 35 -15.55 -6.48 -3.09
C CYS A 35 -14.58 -7.58 -3.55
N LEU A 36 -14.04 -7.48 -4.76
CA LEU A 36 -13.10 -8.46 -5.28
C LEU A 36 -11.74 -8.40 -4.56
N THR A 37 -11.24 -7.19 -4.24
CA THR A 37 -10.01 -7.04 -3.44
C THR A 37 -10.15 -7.66 -2.06
N VAL A 38 -11.30 -7.44 -1.39
CA VAL A 38 -11.58 -8.02 -0.07
C VAL A 38 -11.65 -9.53 -0.18
N TYR A 39 -12.34 -10.07 -1.19
CA TYR A 39 -12.41 -11.52 -1.41
C TYR A 39 -11.02 -12.16 -1.59
N VAL A 40 -10.18 -11.58 -2.45
CA VAL A 40 -8.80 -12.06 -2.67
C VAL A 40 -7.94 -11.92 -1.41
N GLY A 41 -8.06 -10.80 -0.69
CA GLY A 41 -7.36 -10.54 0.55
C GLY A 41 -7.73 -11.54 1.65
N CYS A 42 -9.03 -11.77 1.86
CA CYS A 42 -9.53 -12.80 2.78
C CYS A 42 -8.97 -14.16 2.41
N TYR A 43 -9.04 -14.56 1.14
CA TYR A 43 -8.56 -15.86 0.68
C TYR A 43 -7.05 -16.05 0.92
N ARG A 44 -6.24 -15.02 0.71
CA ARG A 44 -4.78 -15.04 0.97
C ARG A 44 -4.43 -14.97 2.46
N SER A 45 -5.29 -14.41 3.29
CA SER A 45 -5.08 -14.27 4.73
C SER A 45 -5.42 -15.53 5.53
N VAL A 46 -6.18 -16.48 4.97
CA VAL A 46 -6.53 -17.72 5.68
C VAL A 46 -5.26 -18.57 5.85
N LYS A 47 -4.79 -18.67 7.10
CA LYS A 47 -3.75 -19.64 7.50
C LYS A 47 -4.39 -21.03 7.66
N SER A 48 -3.64 -22.08 7.29
CA SER A 48 -4.10 -23.47 7.38
C SER A 48 -4.17 -24.01 8.81
N THR A 49 -3.57 -23.31 9.77
CA THR A 49 -3.59 -23.64 11.20
C THR A 49 -4.61 -22.78 11.95
N PRO A 50 -5.40 -23.35 12.87
CA PRO A 50 -6.29 -22.55 13.72
C PRO A 50 -5.43 -21.54 14.50
N PRO A 51 -5.76 -20.25 14.49
CA PRO A 51 -5.01 -19.27 15.26
C PRO A 51 -5.21 -19.57 16.75
N ALA A 52 -4.10 -19.67 17.51
CA ALA A 52 -4.17 -19.63 18.95
C ALA A 52 -4.87 -18.33 19.37
N GLU A 53 -5.89 -18.43 20.24
CA GLU A 53 -6.65 -17.27 20.71
C GLU A 53 -5.70 -16.21 21.27
N THR A 54 -5.43 -15.20 20.45
CA THR A 54 -4.52 -14.11 20.80
C THR A 54 -5.33 -12.82 20.85
N MET A 55 -6.27 -12.70 21.79
CA MET A 55 -6.76 -11.40 22.29
C MET A 55 -7.46 -11.59 23.64
N SER A 56 -6.80 -11.19 24.73
CA SER A 56 -7.45 -11.01 26.03
C SER A 56 -8.50 -9.88 25.94
N LYS A 57 -9.63 -10.01 26.65
CA LYS A 57 -10.75 -9.02 26.66
C LYS A 57 -10.30 -7.58 26.95
N GLU A 58 -9.21 -7.43 27.68
CA GLU A 58 -8.60 -6.14 27.99
C GLU A 58 -8.07 -5.40 26.75
N HIS A 59 -7.53 -6.11 25.76
CA HIS A 59 -7.08 -5.51 24.49
C HIS A 59 -8.25 -5.15 23.58
N ALA A 60 -9.33 -5.92 23.60
CA ALA A 60 -10.54 -5.65 22.81
C ALA A 60 -11.24 -4.34 23.26
N MET A 61 -11.26 -4.05 24.56
CA MET A 61 -11.86 -2.82 25.09
C MET A 61 -11.06 -1.54 24.80
N ARG A 62 -9.77 -1.65 24.45
CA ARG A 62 -8.97 -0.49 24.03
C ARG A 62 -9.30 -0.05 22.60
N PHE A 63 -9.88 -0.94 21.80
CA PHE A 63 -10.20 -0.67 20.40
C PHE A 63 -11.22 0.47 20.20
N PRO A 64 -12.38 0.49 20.90
CA PRO A 64 -13.34 1.59 20.78
C PRO A 64 -12.81 2.93 21.30
N LEU A 65 -11.99 2.89 22.35
CA LEU A 65 -11.46 4.09 22.99
C LEU A 65 -10.39 4.76 22.11
N VAL A 66 -9.49 3.97 21.52
CA VAL A 66 -8.53 4.45 20.51
C VAL A 66 -9.28 4.96 19.26
N GLY A 67 -10.30 4.23 18.80
CA GLY A 67 -11.13 4.67 17.68
C GLY A 67 -11.80 6.03 17.92
N SER A 68 -12.37 6.23 19.11
CA SER A 68 -13.00 7.50 19.50
C SER A 68 -12.00 8.65 19.55
N ALA A 69 -10.82 8.41 20.12
CA ALA A 69 -9.73 9.40 20.15
C ALA A 69 -9.23 9.75 18.74
N MET A 70 -9.16 8.76 17.84
CA MET A 70 -8.73 8.94 16.45
C MET A 70 -9.75 9.76 15.65
N LEU A 71 -11.05 9.48 15.80
CA LEU A 71 -12.14 10.26 15.20
C LEU A 71 -12.16 11.70 15.70
N LEU A 72 -11.99 11.92 17.01
CA LEU A 72 -11.92 13.27 17.59
C LEU A 72 -10.71 14.03 17.07
N SER A 73 -9.54 13.38 16.98
CA SER A 73 -8.33 13.98 16.43
C SER A 73 -8.50 14.37 14.96
N LEU A 74 -9.12 13.49 14.16
CA LEU A 74 -9.40 13.76 12.75
C LEU A 74 -10.41 14.91 12.57
N PHE A 75 -11.42 15.00 13.43
CA PHE A 75 -12.37 16.12 13.44
C PHE A 75 -11.68 17.46 13.75
N LEU A 76 -10.82 17.50 14.77
CA LEU A 76 -10.05 18.71 15.10
C LEU A 76 -9.10 19.09 13.97
N LEU A 77 -8.45 18.11 13.34
CA LEU A 77 -7.58 18.33 12.19
C LEU A 77 -8.34 19.00 11.04
N PHE A 78 -9.53 18.50 10.66
CA PHE A 78 -10.33 19.13 9.61
C PHE A 78 -10.94 20.48 10.03
N LYS A 79 -11.12 20.73 11.33
CA LYS A 79 -11.67 21.99 11.84
C LYS A 79 -10.64 23.12 11.87
N PHE A 80 -9.39 22.83 12.22
CA PHE A 80 -8.33 23.83 12.36
C PHE A 80 -7.45 23.99 11.12
N LEU A 81 -7.40 22.98 10.26
CA LEU A 81 -6.56 22.98 9.07
C LEU A 81 -7.40 23.34 7.84
N SER A 82 -6.92 24.29 7.03
CA SER A 82 -7.60 24.67 5.79
C SER A 82 -7.61 23.52 4.79
N LYS A 83 -8.66 23.42 3.96
CA LYS A 83 -8.82 22.35 2.97
C LYS A 83 -7.59 22.20 2.06
N ASP A 84 -6.97 23.32 1.70
CA ASP A 84 -5.78 23.32 0.83
C ASP A 84 -4.54 22.81 1.55
N LEU A 85 -4.37 23.14 2.84
CA LEU A 85 -3.26 22.64 3.64
C LEU A 85 -3.42 21.12 3.87
N VAL A 86 -4.63 20.64 4.19
CA VAL A 86 -4.93 19.21 4.33
C VAL A 86 -4.62 18.46 3.05
N ASN A 87 -5.13 18.93 1.90
CA ASN A 87 -4.92 18.27 0.61
C ASN A 87 -3.43 18.24 0.23
N THR A 88 -2.69 19.30 0.53
CA THR A 88 -1.25 19.39 0.28
C THR A 88 -0.46 18.41 1.15
N VAL A 89 -0.72 18.41 2.47
CA VAL A 89 -0.08 17.50 3.42
C VAL A 89 -0.41 16.05 3.07
N LEU A 90 -1.67 15.75 2.75
CA LEU A 90 -2.11 14.41 2.39
C LEU A 90 -1.51 13.95 1.06
N THR A 91 -1.40 14.85 0.07
CA THR A 91 -0.70 14.55 -1.20
C THR A 91 0.78 14.26 -0.95
N ALA A 92 1.47 15.05 -0.12
CA ALA A 92 2.86 14.82 0.24
C ALA A 92 3.06 13.50 1.01
N TYR A 93 2.14 13.20 1.93
CA TYR A 93 2.12 11.95 2.68
C TYR A 93 1.95 10.73 1.76
N PHE A 94 0.94 10.74 0.89
CA PHE A 94 0.73 9.67 -0.10
C PHE A 94 1.85 9.58 -1.12
N PHE A 95 2.54 10.68 -1.41
CA PHE A 95 3.70 10.68 -2.29
C PHE A 95 4.86 9.91 -1.65
N ILE A 96 5.26 10.27 -0.43
CA ILE A 96 6.40 9.64 0.27
C ILE A 96 6.10 8.16 0.55
N LEU A 97 4.94 7.87 1.15
CA LEU A 97 4.56 6.50 1.44
C LEU A 97 4.30 5.70 0.17
N GLY A 98 3.74 6.33 -0.86
CA GLY A 98 3.48 5.71 -2.14
C GLY A 98 4.76 5.21 -2.81
N ILE A 99 5.83 6.00 -2.79
CA ILE A 99 7.14 5.57 -3.31
C ILE A 99 7.64 4.36 -2.53
N ALA A 100 7.57 4.40 -1.19
CA ALA A 100 8.03 3.30 -0.36
C ALA A 100 7.22 2.01 -0.60
N ALA A 101 5.89 2.10 -0.62
CA ALA A 101 5.00 0.97 -0.84
C ALA A 101 5.14 0.39 -2.25
N LEU A 102 5.22 1.24 -3.28
CA LEU A 102 5.43 0.79 -4.66
C LEU A 102 6.81 0.16 -4.84
N CYS A 103 7.85 0.76 -4.26
CA CYS A 103 9.20 0.18 -4.27
C CYS A 103 9.20 -1.21 -3.62
N ALA A 104 8.65 -1.35 -2.41
CA ALA A 104 8.57 -2.63 -1.71
C ALA A 104 7.71 -3.67 -2.44
N THR A 105 6.64 -3.23 -3.10
CA THR A 105 5.76 -4.09 -3.91
C THR A 105 6.46 -4.57 -5.18
N LEU A 106 7.20 -3.70 -5.86
CA LEU A 106 7.92 -3.99 -7.10
C LEU A 106 9.24 -4.74 -6.88
N LEU A 107 9.86 -4.57 -5.71
CA LEU A 107 11.14 -5.20 -5.35
C LEU A 107 11.23 -6.71 -5.67
N PRO A 108 10.28 -7.59 -5.28
CA PRO A 108 10.37 -9.01 -5.62
C PRO A 108 10.32 -9.29 -7.12
N THR A 109 9.60 -8.48 -7.89
CA THR A 109 9.55 -8.59 -9.35
C THR A 109 10.88 -8.13 -9.96
N VAL A 110 11.38 -6.97 -9.52
CA VAL A 110 12.64 -6.38 -9.98
C VAL A 110 13.81 -7.33 -9.68
N LYS A 111 13.88 -7.87 -8.47
CA LYS A 111 14.91 -8.86 -8.07
C LYS A 111 14.94 -10.11 -8.96
N ARG A 112 13.81 -10.53 -9.53
CA ARG A 112 13.75 -11.68 -10.45
C ARG A 112 14.38 -11.39 -11.82
N PHE A 113 14.41 -10.13 -12.22
CA PHE A 113 14.97 -9.70 -13.50
C PHE A 113 16.39 -9.13 -13.39
N LEU A 114 16.87 -8.83 -12.18
CA LEU A 114 18.22 -8.31 -11.97
C LEU A 114 19.26 -9.43 -11.77
N PRO A 115 20.53 -9.19 -12.15
CA PRO A 115 21.63 -10.11 -11.85
C PRO A 115 21.83 -10.31 -10.35
N GLU A 116 22.17 -11.53 -9.91
CA GLU A 116 22.31 -11.89 -8.49
C GLU A 116 23.24 -10.93 -7.72
N GLY A 117 24.34 -10.48 -8.34
CA GLY A 117 25.29 -9.56 -7.71
C GLY A 117 24.75 -8.16 -7.35
N TRP A 118 23.55 -7.77 -7.81
CA TRP A 118 22.91 -6.50 -7.40
C TRP A 118 22.09 -6.65 -6.12
N ASN A 119 21.77 -7.89 -5.75
CA ASN A 119 20.92 -8.19 -4.61
C ASN A 119 21.69 -8.30 -3.29
N ASP A 120 22.97 -8.63 -3.37
CA ASP A 120 23.81 -8.93 -2.19
C ASP A 120 24.61 -7.72 -1.68
N ASN A 121 24.73 -6.67 -2.50
CA ASN A 121 25.43 -5.45 -2.13
C ASN A 121 24.51 -4.51 -1.35
N ALA A 122 24.36 -4.75 -0.05
CA ALA A 122 23.71 -3.82 0.88
C ALA A 122 24.64 -2.62 1.14
N ILE A 123 24.24 -1.44 0.66
CA ILE A 123 24.91 -0.18 0.97
C ILE A 123 24.37 0.25 2.33
N VAL A 124 25.13 -0.04 3.39
CA VAL A 124 24.79 0.39 4.75
C VAL A 124 25.16 1.86 4.89
N TRP A 125 24.15 2.74 4.83
CA TRP A 125 24.36 4.16 5.09
C TRP A 125 24.12 4.42 6.58
N ARG A 126 25.17 4.81 7.30
CA ARG A 126 25.10 5.24 8.70
C ARG A 126 25.03 6.77 8.75
N ALA A 127 23.92 7.29 9.27
CA ALA A 127 23.79 8.72 9.53
C ALA A 127 24.77 9.13 10.65
N PRO A 128 25.59 10.18 10.47
CA PRO A 128 26.63 10.55 11.44
C PRO A 128 26.10 11.01 12.81
N TYR A 129 24.82 11.39 12.91
CA TYR A 129 24.21 11.94 14.13
C TYR A 129 23.27 10.98 14.89
N PHE A 130 22.82 9.87 14.27
CA PHE A 130 21.85 8.95 14.89
C PHE A 130 22.40 7.51 14.87
N HIS A 131 22.96 7.07 15.99
CA HIS A 131 23.66 5.79 16.10
C HIS A 131 22.75 4.55 15.94
N SER A 132 21.43 4.71 15.99
CA SER A 132 20.43 3.63 15.87
C SER A 132 19.72 3.55 14.51
N LEU A 133 19.98 4.48 13.59
CA LEU A 133 19.37 4.50 12.25
C LEU A 133 20.40 4.06 11.20
N SER A 134 20.65 2.75 11.14
CA SER A 134 21.33 2.13 10.01
C SER A 134 20.32 1.88 8.91
N VAL A 135 20.37 2.66 7.83
CA VAL A 135 19.50 2.43 6.68
C VAL A 135 20.30 1.60 5.67
N GLU A 136 19.92 0.33 5.54
CA GLU A 136 20.50 -0.57 4.55
C GLU A 136 19.76 -0.39 3.23
N PHE A 137 20.45 0.13 2.22
CA PHE A 137 19.91 0.27 0.87
C PHE A 137 20.57 -0.74 -0.07
N THR A 138 19.80 -1.69 -0.59
CA THR A 138 20.29 -2.57 -1.66
C THR A 138 20.24 -1.83 -3.00
N LYS A 139 21.20 -2.08 -3.90
CA LYS A 139 21.15 -1.54 -5.28
C LYS A 139 19.83 -1.88 -5.98
N SER A 140 19.28 -3.08 -5.74
CA SER A 140 17.95 -3.49 -6.21
C SER A 140 16.79 -2.61 -5.72
N GLN A 141 16.86 -2.07 -4.50
CA GLN A 141 15.84 -1.15 -3.97
C GLN A 141 15.88 0.21 -4.66
N VAL A 142 17.08 0.71 -4.95
CA VAL A 142 17.25 1.96 -5.70
C VAL A 142 16.62 1.81 -7.08
N VAL A 143 16.92 0.72 -7.80
CA VAL A 143 16.33 0.45 -9.12
C VAL A 143 14.80 0.28 -9.03
N ALA A 144 14.30 -0.43 -8.02
CA ALA A 144 12.85 -0.63 -7.83
C ALA A 144 12.12 0.68 -7.46
N SER A 145 12.81 1.65 -6.85
CA SER A 145 12.23 2.94 -6.47
C SER A 145 12.02 3.89 -7.65
N VAL A 146 12.80 3.76 -8.74
CA VAL A 146 12.71 4.62 -9.93
C VAL A 146 11.31 4.61 -10.56
N PRO A 147 10.70 3.45 -10.92
CA PRO A 147 9.35 3.43 -11.46
C PRO A 147 8.30 3.92 -10.44
N GLY A 148 8.49 3.62 -9.15
CA GLY A 148 7.61 4.12 -8.07
C GLY A 148 7.63 5.65 -7.96
N PHE A 149 8.82 6.27 -8.09
CA PHE A 149 8.99 7.71 -8.09
C PHE A 149 8.27 8.36 -9.26
N PHE A 150 8.47 7.89 -10.49
CA PHE A 150 7.79 8.45 -11.66
C PHE A 150 6.26 8.29 -11.57
N PHE A 151 5.78 7.16 -11.03
CA PHE A 151 4.36 6.95 -10.79
C PHE A 151 3.79 7.94 -9.77
N CYS A 152 4.49 8.17 -8.67
CA CYS A 152 4.08 9.13 -7.65
C CYS A 152 4.15 10.59 -8.14
N VAL A 153 5.10 10.94 -9.01
CA VAL A 153 5.14 12.26 -9.67
C VAL A 153 3.92 12.45 -10.59
N TRP A 154 3.59 11.44 -11.39
CA TRP A 154 2.39 11.45 -12.22
C TRP A 154 1.12 11.59 -11.36
N TYR A 155 1.05 10.87 -10.23
CA TYR A 155 -0.02 11.02 -9.25
C TYR A 155 -0.14 12.44 -8.72
N ALA A 156 0.97 13.06 -8.29
CA ALA A 156 0.95 14.42 -7.74
C ALA A 156 0.49 15.47 -8.76
N MET A 157 0.88 15.31 -10.04
CA MET A 157 0.54 16.25 -11.11
C MET A 157 -0.91 16.12 -11.59
N LYS A 158 -1.38 14.88 -11.81
CA LYS A 158 -2.69 14.63 -12.43
C LYS A 158 -3.79 14.34 -11.42
N LYS A 159 -3.44 13.98 -10.18
CA LYS A 159 -4.36 13.46 -9.15
C LYS A 159 -5.34 12.44 -9.73
N HIS A 160 -4.82 11.61 -10.63
CA HIS A 160 -5.64 10.71 -11.44
C HIS A 160 -6.28 9.65 -10.54
N TRP A 161 -7.57 9.38 -10.73
CA TRP A 161 -8.32 8.40 -9.93
C TRP A 161 -7.67 7.01 -9.96
N LEU A 162 -7.16 6.58 -11.13
CA LEU A 162 -6.43 5.31 -11.28
C LEU A 162 -5.19 5.24 -10.37
N ALA A 163 -4.42 6.33 -10.30
CA ALA A 163 -3.21 6.36 -9.50
C ALA A 163 -3.51 6.24 -8.00
N ASN A 164 -4.59 6.87 -7.53
CA ASN A 164 -5.11 6.66 -6.18
C ASN A 164 -5.44 5.18 -5.90
N ASN A 165 -6.13 4.52 -6.82
CA ASN A 165 -6.52 3.12 -6.65
C ASN A 165 -5.30 2.18 -6.63
N VAL A 166 -4.30 2.43 -7.47
CA VAL A 166 -3.05 1.66 -7.49
C VAL A 166 -2.25 1.86 -6.21
N LEU A 167 -2.16 3.09 -5.70
CA LEU A 167 -1.52 3.38 -4.41
C LEU A 167 -2.24 2.66 -3.26
N GLY A 168 -3.57 2.72 -3.23
CA GLY A 168 -4.38 1.99 -2.25
C GLY A 168 -4.11 0.49 -2.27
N LEU A 169 -4.09 -0.11 -3.47
CA LEU A 169 -3.77 -1.53 -3.63
C LEU A 169 -2.34 -1.87 -3.15
N ALA A 170 -1.36 -1.02 -3.45
CA ALA A 170 0.02 -1.20 -3.02
C ALA A 170 0.15 -1.16 -1.49
N PHE A 171 -0.55 -0.23 -0.82
CA PHE A 171 -0.59 -0.18 0.65
C PHE A 171 -1.20 -1.45 1.23
N CYS A 172 -2.34 -1.92 0.70
CA CYS A 172 -2.97 -3.15 1.16
C CYS A 172 -2.05 -4.38 1.01
N ILE A 173 -1.32 -4.48 -0.10
CA ILE A 173 -0.38 -5.59 -0.34
C ILE A 173 0.79 -5.53 0.66
N GLN A 174 1.30 -4.33 0.95
CA GLN A 174 2.41 -4.16 1.88
C GLN A 174 1.99 -4.52 3.31
N GLU A 175 0.83 -4.07 3.75
CA GLU A 175 0.25 -4.44 5.05
C GLU A 175 0.12 -5.98 5.17
N LEU A 176 -0.48 -6.63 4.17
CA LEU A 176 -0.59 -8.09 4.15
C LEU A 176 0.76 -8.81 4.20
N ARG A 177 1.79 -8.27 3.55
CA ARG A 177 3.15 -8.83 3.57
C ARG A 177 3.81 -8.66 4.93
N CYS A 178 3.63 -7.54 5.62
CA CYS A 178 4.21 -7.32 6.95
C CYS A 178 3.58 -8.21 8.04
N TYR A 179 2.35 -8.69 7.84
CA TYR A 179 1.69 -9.64 8.75
C TYR A 179 2.22 -11.08 8.66
N HIS A 180 3.06 -11.40 7.68
CA HIS A 180 3.69 -12.71 7.47
C HIS A 180 5.20 -12.63 7.67
#